data_AF-A0A967HXT3-F1
#
_entry.id   AF-A0A967HXT3-F1
#
_cell.length_a   1.000
_cell.length_b   1.000
_cell.length_c   1.000
_cell.angle_alpha   90.00
_cell.angle_beta   90.00
_cell.angle_gamma   90.00
#
_symmetry.space_group_name_H-M   'P 1'
#
loop_
_entity.id
_entity.type
_entity.pdbx_description
1 polymer ?
#
loop_
_entity_poly.entity_id
_entity_poly.type
_entity_poly.pdbx_seq_one_letter_code
_entity_poly.pdbx_strand_id
1 'polypeptide(L)'
;PLVKELSFEEKIDKIQRYLPKGLTEKILSQKDRIEGERKQVTVMFVDMAGFTQLSEKLGPEEAYSVMDQVYEILIHKVHDYEGTVNEFTGDGIMALFGAPIALEDAP
;
A
#
# COMPACT_ATOMS: atom_id res chain seq x y z
N PRO A 1 -11.26 21.85 8.66
CA PRO A 1 -10.41 20.90 9.42
C PRO A 1 -9.17 20.51 8.60
N LEU A 2 -7.98 20.92 9.03
CA LEU A 2 -6.74 20.53 8.35
C LEU A 2 -6.53 19.03 8.55
N VAL A 3 -6.66 18.25 7.48
CA VAL A 3 -6.10 16.90 7.42
C VAL A 3 -4.58 17.10 7.50
N LYS A 4 -3.96 16.72 8.62
CA LYS A 4 -2.49 16.75 8.74
C LYS A 4 -1.93 15.73 7.75
N GLU A 5 -1.24 16.22 6.71
CA GLU A 5 -0.41 15.35 5.89
C GLU A 5 0.69 14.76 6.77
N LEU A 6 0.58 13.45 7.02
CA LEU A 6 1.60 12.68 7.75
C LEU A 6 2.92 12.76 6.97
N SER A 7 4.02 12.94 7.70
CA SER A 7 5.35 12.90 7.10
C SER A 7 5.58 11.52 6.46
N PHE A 8 6.45 11.47 5.46
CA PHE A 8 6.80 10.21 4.80
C PHE A 8 7.28 9.13 5.79
N GLU A 9 8.01 9.54 6.83
CA GLU A 9 8.48 8.67 7.90
C GLU A 9 7.33 8.15 8.78
N GLU A 10 6.35 8.99 9.12
CA GLU A 10 5.17 8.58 9.90
C GLU A 10 4.26 7.61 9.12
N LYS A 11 4.17 7.77 7.80
CA LYS A 11 3.45 6.82 6.92
C LYS A 11 4.17 5.48 6.88
N ILE A 12 5.49 5.50 6.72
CA ILE A 12 6.35 4.30 6.70
C ILE A 12 6.26 3.54 8.02
N ASP A 13 6.30 4.21 9.18
CA ASP A 13 6.23 3.57 10.50
C ASP A 13 4.88 2.86 10.75
N LYS A 14 3.79 3.47 10.26
CA LYS A 14 2.45 2.85 10.33
C LYS A 14 2.32 1.64 9.44
N ILE A 15 2.80 1.72 8.20
CA ILE A 15 2.69 0.58 7.26
C ILE A 15 3.74 -0.49 7.51
N GLN A 16 4.88 -0.17 8.15
CA GLN A 16 5.95 -1.11 8.51
C GLN A 16 5.44 -2.34 9.24
N ARG A 17 4.40 -2.21 10.05
CA ARG A 17 3.77 -3.33 10.77
C ARG A 17 3.11 -4.34 9.83
N TYR A 18 2.71 -3.87 8.64
CA TYR A 18 2.03 -4.64 7.61
C TYR A 18 2.97 -4.94 6.41
N LEU A 19 4.17 -4.36 6.39
CA LEU A 19 5.17 -4.63 5.35
C LEU A 19 6.13 -5.75 5.79
N PRO A 20 6.47 -6.69 4.91
CA PRO A 20 7.53 -7.65 5.16
C PRO A 20 8.86 -6.94 5.48
N LYS A 21 9.61 -7.47 6.45
CA LYS A 21 10.83 -6.84 7.01
C LYS A 21 11.86 -6.40 5.95
N GLY A 22 11.94 -7.08 4.81
CA GLY A 22 12.88 -6.75 3.73
C GLY A 22 12.40 -5.68 2.73
N LEU A 23 11.13 -5.26 2.77
CA LEU A 23 10.61 -4.25 1.86
C LEU A 23 10.92 -2.82 2.32
N THR A 24 10.89 -2.58 3.64
CA THR A 24 11.24 -1.28 4.24
C THR A 24 12.68 -0.88 3.95
N GLU A 25 13.62 -1.82 4.08
CA GLU A 25 15.04 -1.60 3.77
C GLU A 25 15.24 -1.28 2.29
N LYS A 26 14.49 -1.95 1.41
CA LYS A 26 14.52 -1.71 -0.04
C LYS A 26 14.00 -0.32 -0.40
N ILE A 27 12.87 0.11 0.19
CA ILE A 27 12.30 1.46 -0.03
C ILE A 27 13.29 2.55 0.40
N LEU A 28 13.94 2.39 1.56
CA LEU A 28 14.94 3.34 2.06
C LEU A 28 16.21 3.36 1.21
N SER A 29 16.65 2.22 0.68
CA SER A 29 17.83 2.12 -0.18
C SER A 29 17.68 2.76 -1.57
N GLN A 30 16.45 3.02 -2.02
CA GLN A 30 16.17 3.59 -3.35
C GLN A 30 15.93 5.10 -3.34
N LYS A 31 16.07 5.76 -2.19
CA LYS A 31 15.85 7.21 -2.01
C LYS A 31 16.68 8.08 -2.98
N ASP A 32 17.84 7.59 -3.43
CA ASP A 32 18.79 8.31 -4.30
C ASP A 32 18.75 7.91 -5.79
N ARG A 33 17.88 6.96 -6.20
CA ARG A 33 17.77 6.44 -7.58
C ARG A 33 16.57 7.02 -8.36
N ILE A 34 16.33 8.32 -8.22
CA ILE A 34 15.26 9.04 -8.96
C ILE A 34 15.70 9.31 -10.41
N GLU A 35 16.05 8.26 -11.17
CA GLU A 35 16.11 8.33 -12.63
C GLU A 35 14.87 7.65 -13.19
N GLY A 36 14.14 8.33 -14.06
CA GLY A 36 12.88 7.81 -14.62
C GLY A 36 13.13 6.65 -15.58
N GLU A 37 12.60 5.47 -15.25
CA GLU A 37 12.63 4.29 -16.11
C GLU A 37 11.30 4.08 -16.85
N ARG A 38 11.36 3.60 -18.10
CA ARG A 38 10.17 3.16 -18.84
C ARG A 38 10.05 1.64 -18.75
N LYS A 39 9.06 1.16 -18.02
CA LYS A 39 8.81 -0.27 -17.82
C LYS A 39 7.35 -0.64 -18.13
N GLN A 40 7.13 -1.86 -18.63
CA GLN A 40 5.78 -2.40 -18.73
C GLN A 40 5.36 -2.94 -17.36
N VAL A 41 4.20 -2.48 -16.89
CA VAL A 41 3.68 -2.80 -15.56
C VAL A 41 2.21 -3.21 -15.66
N THR A 42 1.74 -3.92 -14.64
CA THR A 42 0.31 -4.16 -14.43
C THR A 42 -0.14 -3.40 -13.19
N VAL A 43 -1.22 -2.65 -13.32
CA VAL A 43 -1.84 -1.91 -12.22
C VAL A 43 -3.14 -2.62 -11.84
N MET A 44 -3.30 -2.92 -10.54
CA MET A 44 -4.51 -3.49 -9.97
C MET A 44 -5.18 -2.45 -9.08
N PHE A 45 -6.48 -2.26 -9.27
CA PHE A 45 -7.34 -1.49 -8.37
C PHE A 45 -8.30 -2.45 -7.69
N VAL A 46 -8.42 -2.32 -6.38
CA VAL A 46 -9.36 -3.07 -5.55
C VAL A 46 -10.20 -2.06 -4.80
N ASP A 47 -11.52 -2.23 -4.82
CA ASP A 47 -12.49 -1.39 -4.14
C ASP A 47 -13.50 -2.27 -3.38
N MET A 48 -13.80 -1.90 -2.13
CA MET A 48 -14.76 -2.60 -1.29
C MET A 48 -16.18 -2.17 -1.68
N ALA A 49 -16.93 -3.13 -2.24
CA ALA A 49 -18.33 -2.94 -2.53
C ALA A 49 -19.14 -2.54 -1.27
N GLY A 50 -19.84 -1.41 -1.35
CA GLY A 50 -20.72 -0.93 -0.29
C GLY A 50 -20.02 -0.19 0.85
N PHE A 51 -18.73 0.12 0.73
CA PHE A 51 -17.96 0.80 1.78
C PHE A 51 -18.58 2.14 2.23
N THR A 52 -19.09 2.96 1.31
CA THR A 52 -19.74 4.24 1.67
C THR A 52 -20.91 4.04 2.63
N GLN A 53 -21.78 3.08 2.35
CA GLN A 53 -22.93 2.79 3.20
C GLN A 53 -22.51 2.19 4.55
N LEU A 54 -21.44 1.39 4.56
CA LEU A 54 -20.88 0.81 5.78
C LEU A 54 -20.29 1.91 6.67
N SER A 55 -19.49 2.82 6.10
CA SER A 55 -18.82 3.90 6.84
C SER A 55 -19.78 4.94 7.39
N GLU A 56 -20.89 5.23 6.70
CA GLU A 56 -21.96 6.07 7.23
C GLU A 56 -22.66 5.45 8.45
N LYS A 57 -22.82 4.12 8.48
CA LYS A 57 -23.51 3.42 9.57
C LYS A 57 -22.63 3.21 10.81
N LEU A 58 -21.36 2.85 10.59
CA LEU A 58 -20.41 2.54 11.66
C LEU A 58 -19.68 3.79 12.18
N GLY A 59 -19.65 4.86 11.39
CA GLY A 59 -18.79 5.99 11.67
C GLY A 59 -17.31 5.68 11.37
N PRO A 60 -16.45 6.70 11.43
CA PRO A 60 -15.09 6.63 10.90
C PRO A 60 -14.17 5.66 11.66
N GLU A 61 -14.27 5.58 12.99
CA GLU A 61 -13.39 4.76 13.82
C GLU A 61 -13.63 3.26 13.59
N GLU A 62 -14.89 2.83 13.62
CA GLU A 62 -15.27 1.44 13.41
C GLU A 62 -15.08 1.01 11.95
N ALA A 63 -15.40 1.88 10.99
CA ALA A 63 -15.14 1.61 9.58
C ALA A 63 -13.65 1.44 9.28
N TYR A 64 -12.79 2.25 9.92
CA TYR A 64 -11.34 2.11 9.81
C TYR A 64 -10.87 0.76 10.37
N SER A 65 -11.40 0.32 11.52
CA SER A 65 -11.03 -0.98 12.11
C SER A 65 -11.43 -2.18 11.22
N VAL A 66 -12.53 -2.08 10.48
CA VAL A 66 -12.92 -3.09 9.48
C VAL A 66 -11.96 -3.05 8.29
N MET A 67 -11.66 -1.85 7.77
CA MET A 67 -10.76 -1.70 6.64
C MET A 67 -9.33 -2.13 6.96
N ASP A 68 -8.86 -1.95 8.19
CA ASP A 68 -7.51 -2.37 8.61
C ASP A 68 -7.31 -3.88 8.41
N GLN A 69 -8.31 -4.68 8.79
CA GLN A 69 -8.30 -6.14 8.58
C GLN A 69 -8.34 -6.50 7.09
N VAL A 70 -9.07 -5.72 6.28
CA VAL A 70 -9.17 -5.93 4.83
C VAL A 70 -7.83 -5.58 4.16
N TYR A 71 -7.20 -4.48 4.55
CA TYR A 71 -5.88 -4.10 4.06
C TYR A 71 -4.84 -5.14 4.39
N GLU A 72 -4.83 -5.70 5.60
CA GLU A 72 -3.91 -6.78 5.96
C GLU A 72 -4.02 -7.96 4.97
N ILE A 73 -5.25 -8.41 4.68
CA ILE A 73 -5.50 -9.48 3.71
C ILE A 73 -5.03 -9.09 2.30
N LEU A 74 -5.35 -7.88 1.84
CA LEU A 74 -5.02 -7.41 0.51
C LEU A 74 -3.50 -7.22 0.33
N ILE A 75 -2.80 -6.66 1.33
CA ILE A 75 -1.34 -6.50 1.33
C ILE A 75 -0.67 -7.86 1.24
N HIS A 76 -1.08 -8.81 2.08
CA HIS A 76 -0.53 -10.17 2.05
C HIS A 76 -0.76 -10.83 0.69
N LYS A 77 -1.96 -10.70 0.11
CA LYS A 77 -2.25 -11.28 -1.21
C LYS A 77 -1.48 -10.61 -2.33
N VAL A 78 -1.36 -9.29 -2.34
CA VAL A 78 -0.54 -8.58 -3.32
C VAL A 78 0.92 -9.06 -3.24
N HIS A 79 1.43 -9.22 -2.04
CA HIS A 79 2.80 -9.69 -1.81
C HIS A 79 3.01 -11.17 -2.21
N ASP A 80 2.03 -12.06 -1.97
CA ASP A 80 2.07 -13.47 -2.40
C ASP A 80 2.31 -13.61 -3.92
N TYR A 81 1.93 -12.58 -4.70
CA TYR A 81 2.10 -12.51 -6.16
C TYR A 81 3.18 -11.49 -6.59
N GLU A 82 4.12 -11.17 -5.70
CA GLU A 82 5.26 -10.27 -5.96
C GLU A 82 4.86 -8.85 -6.42
N GLY A 83 3.65 -8.42 -6.06
CA GLY A 83 3.19 -7.05 -6.26
C GLY A 83 3.56 -6.14 -5.09
N THR A 84 3.46 -4.83 -5.33
CA THR A 84 3.65 -3.78 -4.33
C THR A 84 2.37 -2.95 -4.21
N VAL A 85 1.87 -2.77 -3.00
CA VAL A 85 0.79 -1.78 -2.75
C VAL A 85 1.39 -0.39 -2.87
N ASN A 86 0.89 0.40 -3.83
CA ASN A 86 1.35 1.77 -4.08
C ASN A 86 0.51 2.78 -3.30
N GLU A 87 -0.79 2.53 -3.18
CA GLU A 87 -1.72 3.47 -2.54
C GLU A 87 -2.86 2.74 -1.84
N PHE A 88 -3.29 3.28 -0.70
CA PHE A 88 -4.52 2.89 -0.02
C PHE A 88 -5.59 3.93 -0.37
N THR A 89 -6.71 3.47 -0.93
CA THR A 89 -7.93 4.26 -1.06
C THR A 89 -8.77 4.01 0.18
N GLY A 90 -9.62 4.94 0.60
CA GLY A 90 -10.40 4.76 1.84
C GLY A 90 -11.23 3.46 1.89
N ASP A 91 -11.56 2.94 0.71
CA ASP A 91 -12.35 1.75 0.42
C ASP A 91 -11.52 0.60 -0.20
N GLY A 92 -10.19 0.72 -0.34
CA GLY A 92 -9.44 -0.24 -1.15
C GLY A 92 -7.96 0.07 -1.37
N ILE A 93 -7.37 -0.47 -2.44
CA ILE A 93 -5.95 -0.29 -2.74
C ILE A 93 -5.66 -0.17 -4.24
N MET A 94 -4.54 0.47 -4.56
CA MET A 94 -3.86 0.35 -5.84
C MET A 94 -2.55 -0.41 -5.65
N ALA A 95 -2.35 -1.47 -6.43
CA ALA A 95 -1.14 -2.27 -6.44
C ALA A 95 -0.48 -2.28 -7.83
N LEU A 96 0.84 -2.39 -7.82
CA LEU A 96 1.67 -2.46 -9.01
C LEU A 96 2.37 -3.81 -9.06
N PHE A 97 2.35 -4.42 -10.24
CA PHE A 97 3.11 -5.61 -10.56
C PHE A 97 4.08 -5.26 -11.68
N GLY A 98 5.35 -5.60 -11.49
CA GLY A 98 6.41 -5.24 -12.43
C GLY A 98 7.10 -3.89 -12.19
N ALA A 99 6.70 -3.04 -11.24
CA ALA A 99 7.48 -1.84 -10.81
C ALA A 99 7.08 -1.27 -9.42
N PRO A 100 7.99 -0.62 -8.68
CA PRO A 100 9.39 -0.98 -8.50
C PRO A 100 9.49 -1.96 -7.31
N ILE A 101 9.66 -3.23 -7.64
CA ILE A 101 10.72 -4.00 -7.00
C ILE A 101 11.76 -4.16 -8.11
N ALA A 102 12.78 -3.29 -8.12
CA ALA A 102 14.03 -3.67 -8.77
C ALA A 102 14.66 -4.73 -7.87
N LEU A 103 14.24 -5.97 -8.04
CA LEU A 103 14.96 -7.16 -7.59
C LEU A 103 16.00 -7.43 -8.68
N GLU A 104 17.01 -6.57 -8.79
CA GLU A 104 18.05 -6.73 -9.82
C GLU A 104 19.04 -7.85 -9.50
N ASP A 105 18.97 -8.48 -8.32
CA ASP A 105 19.74 -9.70 -8.05
C ASP A 105 18.99 -10.64 -7.09
N ALA A 106 18.26 -11.60 -7.66
CA ALA A 106 18.15 -12.94 -7.10
C ALA A 106 18.61 -13.91 -8.21
N PRO A 107 19.44 -14.91 -7.88
CA PRO A 107 20.37 -15.59 -8.80
C PRO A 107 19.72 -16.24 -10.03
#